data_AF-A0A961KCU7-F1
#
_entry.id   AF-A0A961KCU7-F1
#
_cell.length_a   1.000
_cell.length_b   1.000
_cell.length_c   1.000
_cell.angle_alpha   90.00
_cell.angle_beta   90.00
_cell.angle_gamma   90.00
#
_symmetry.space_group_name_H-M   'P 1'
#
loop_
_entity.id
_entity.type
_entity.pdbx_description
1 polymer ?
#
loop_
_entity_poly.entity_id
_entity_poly.type
_entity_poly.pdbx_seq_one_letter_code
_entity_poly.pdbx_strand_id
1 'polypeptide(L)'
;MAYDLCIADRAYSSWSLRGWLLFDAFGLVPRLVVARLYEPGFAETLKAFAPARTVPALRLPEGVVIGDSLAIAEELASRHPEAGHWPTDPRARAVARALAAEMHAGFGALRGHCPMNLRLSYAECGPPPEVLDDLARLDMLWSWARAECGAGGPWLCGDYSAADAFFAPVAARIAGYNLPVGEAAQDYVRAHLAHPSFRRWRAMGLVDGADQAFYDRPYPRRPWPGPAPLAAEVCDGPAINADCPYSGKPVTHFLRVQGQVLGFCNAFCRDKTLADPQAWPQAMSRLQP
;
A
#
# COMPACT_ATOMS: atom_id res chain seq x y z
N MET A 1 14.74 15.17 -12.08
CA MET A 1 13.97 15.91 -11.06
C MET A 1 13.44 14.87 -10.09
N ALA A 2 13.99 14.77 -8.88
CA ALA A 2 13.62 13.69 -7.95
C ALA A 2 12.68 14.22 -6.88
N TYR A 3 11.55 13.54 -6.69
CA TYR A 3 10.67 13.72 -5.55
C TYR A 3 11.27 13.06 -4.31
N ASP A 4 11.12 13.66 -3.14
CA ASP A 4 11.35 12.97 -1.87
C ASP A 4 10.01 12.70 -1.19
N LEU A 5 9.67 11.44 -0.96
CA LEU A 5 8.48 11.06 -0.22
C LEU A 5 8.88 10.55 1.16
N CYS A 6 8.53 11.32 2.20
CA CYS A 6 8.62 10.89 3.58
C CYS A 6 7.42 10.03 3.94
N ILE A 7 7.68 8.80 4.39
CA ILE A 7 6.68 7.83 4.86
C ILE A 7 7.01 7.36 6.29
N ALA A 8 6.03 6.76 6.93
CA ALA A 8 6.21 5.99 8.16
C ALA A 8 6.25 4.47 7.89
N ASP A 9 6.26 3.69 8.97
CA ASP A 9 6.23 2.23 8.96
C ASP A 9 5.18 1.67 8.02
N ARG A 10 5.64 0.88 7.04
CA ARG A 10 4.76 0.36 5.98
C ARG A 10 3.65 -0.53 6.49
N ALA A 11 3.91 -1.29 7.56
CA ALA A 11 2.93 -2.18 8.16
C ALA A 11 1.76 -1.44 8.84
N TYR A 12 1.96 -0.19 9.26
CA TYR A 12 1.10 0.47 10.24
C TYR A 12 0.54 1.82 9.77
N SER A 13 1.30 2.58 8.98
CA SER A 13 0.87 3.90 8.52
C SER A 13 -0.05 3.83 7.31
N SER A 14 -1.37 3.82 7.56
CA SER A 14 -2.39 3.85 6.50
C SER A 14 -2.28 5.07 5.58
N TRP A 15 -1.85 6.21 6.11
CA TRP A 15 -1.62 7.42 5.31
C TRP A 15 -0.41 7.26 4.38
N SER A 16 0.68 6.66 4.87
CA SER A 16 1.86 6.44 4.05
C SER A 16 1.60 5.46 2.90
N LEU A 17 0.76 4.45 3.13
CA LEU A 17 0.30 3.55 2.07
C LEU A 17 -0.38 4.34 0.94
N ARG A 18 -1.32 5.24 1.28
CA ARG A 18 -1.98 6.12 0.29
C ARG A 18 -0.94 6.91 -0.51
N GLY A 19 -0.06 7.63 0.19
CA GLY A 19 0.97 8.46 -0.44
C GLY A 19 1.90 7.67 -1.36
N TRP A 20 2.32 6.47 -0.95
CA TRP A 20 3.23 5.65 -1.74
C TRP A 20 2.54 5.02 -2.97
N LEU A 21 1.26 4.60 -2.85
CA LEU A 21 0.51 4.07 -3.98
C LEU A 21 0.35 5.09 -5.11
N LEU A 22 0.20 6.39 -4.78
CA LEU A 22 0.16 7.47 -5.77
C LEU A 22 1.43 7.59 -6.62
N PHE A 23 2.54 6.99 -6.18
CA PHE A 23 3.74 6.87 -6.98
C PHE A 23 3.82 5.51 -7.68
N ASP A 24 3.86 4.44 -6.88
CA ASP A 24 4.22 3.11 -7.37
C ASP A 24 3.16 2.50 -8.30
N ALA A 25 1.87 2.77 -8.08
CA ALA A 25 0.80 2.29 -8.95
C ALA A 25 0.70 3.08 -10.26
N PHE A 26 1.26 4.29 -10.31
CA PHE A 26 1.19 5.22 -11.44
C PHE A 26 2.54 5.37 -12.16
N GLY A 27 3.47 4.44 -11.94
CA GLY A 27 4.75 4.41 -12.64
C GLY A 27 5.75 5.50 -12.25
N LEU A 28 5.51 6.23 -11.15
CA LEU A 28 6.41 7.26 -10.65
C LEU A 28 7.34 6.68 -9.56
N VAL A 29 8.55 7.21 -9.47
CA VAL A 29 9.57 6.71 -8.53
C VAL A 29 10.13 7.85 -7.67
N PRO A 30 9.75 7.96 -6.39
CA PRO A 30 10.31 8.93 -5.46
C PRO A 30 11.54 8.36 -4.76
N ARG A 31 12.41 9.24 -4.28
CA ARG A 31 13.36 8.90 -3.22
C ARG A 31 12.59 8.78 -1.90
N LEU A 32 12.68 7.62 -1.24
CA LEU A 32 11.98 7.41 0.02
C LEU A 32 12.82 7.87 1.22
N VAL A 33 12.17 8.60 2.12
CA VAL A 33 12.65 8.88 3.47
C VAL A 33 11.70 8.19 4.45
N VAL A 34 12.22 7.45 5.43
CA VAL A 34 11.39 6.69 6.38
C VAL A 34 11.54 7.29 7.77
N ALA A 35 10.44 7.66 8.38
CA ALA A 35 10.34 8.16 9.75
C ALA A 35 9.58 7.14 10.61
N ARG A 36 10.24 6.51 11.59
CA ARG A 36 9.63 5.49 12.45
C ARG A 36 8.61 6.11 13.41
N LEU A 37 7.39 5.59 13.44
CA LEU A 37 6.34 6.07 14.34
C LEU A 37 6.73 5.86 15.81
N TYR A 38 6.31 6.79 16.66
CA TYR A 38 6.50 6.76 18.12
C TYR A 38 7.96 6.75 18.60
N GLU A 39 8.93 6.96 17.70
CA GLU A 39 10.33 7.14 18.05
C GLU A 39 10.72 8.63 18.03
N PRO A 40 11.68 9.07 18.85
CA PRO A 40 12.18 10.46 18.85
C PRO A 40 12.64 10.92 17.46
N GLY A 41 13.21 10.01 16.65
CA GLY A 41 13.66 10.30 15.29
C GLY A 41 12.56 10.69 14.31
N PHE A 42 11.28 10.43 14.63
CA PHE A 42 10.15 10.82 13.79
C PHE A 42 10.07 12.33 13.58
N ALA A 43 10.07 13.07 14.70
CA ALA A 43 9.95 14.52 14.69
C ALA A 43 11.18 15.16 14.03
N GLU A 44 12.38 14.64 14.30
CA GLU A 44 13.62 15.10 13.67
C GLU A 44 13.60 14.91 12.15
N THR A 45 13.12 13.77 11.67
CA THR A 45 12.99 13.51 10.22
C THR A 45 12.02 14.49 9.56
N LEU A 46 10.89 14.79 10.22
CA LEU A 46 9.90 15.73 9.69
C LEU A 46 10.36 17.20 9.71
N LYS A 47 11.35 17.58 10.52
CA LYS A 47 11.94 18.93 10.44
C LYS A 47 12.51 19.22 9.06
N ALA A 48 13.07 18.22 8.39
CA ALA A 48 13.54 18.36 7.02
C ALA A 48 12.38 18.59 6.02
N PHE A 49 11.17 18.19 6.38
CA PHE A 49 9.93 18.33 5.59
C PHE A 49 9.03 19.44 6.15
N ALA A 50 9.58 20.52 6.70
CA ALA A 50 8.77 21.66 7.14
C ALA A 50 7.93 22.22 5.97
N PRO A 51 6.64 22.56 6.17
CA PRO A 51 5.92 22.64 7.45
C PRO A 51 5.14 21.36 7.84
N ALA A 52 5.39 20.21 7.22
CA ALA A 52 4.65 18.99 7.51
C ALA A 52 4.83 18.54 8.96
N ARG A 53 3.72 18.11 9.59
CA ARG A 53 3.68 17.56 10.96
C ARG A 53 3.32 16.08 10.99
N THR A 54 2.94 15.54 9.84
CA THR A 54 2.50 14.15 9.66
C THR A 54 3.08 13.63 8.36
N VAL A 55 3.02 12.31 8.19
CA VAL A 55 3.34 11.62 6.93
C VAL A 55 2.07 11.08 6.28
N PRO A 56 2.00 10.97 4.94
CA PRO A 56 3.07 11.24 3.98
C PRO A 56 3.36 12.73 3.82
N ALA A 57 4.62 13.06 3.57
CA ALA A 57 5.06 14.40 3.20
C ALA A 57 5.92 14.33 1.93
N LEU A 58 5.53 15.07 0.91
CA LEU A 58 6.21 15.11 -0.39
C LEU A 58 7.05 16.37 -0.49
N ARG A 59 8.33 16.25 -0.82
CA ARG A 59 9.14 17.36 -1.29
C ARG A 59 9.25 17.31 -2.81
N LEU A 60 8.85 18.40 -3.44
CA LEU A 60 8.96 18.61 -4.88
C LEU A 60 10.42 18.90 -5.27
N PRO A 61 10.79 18.73 -6.56
CA PRO A 61 12.14 19.01 -7.05
C PRO A 61 12.64 20.42 -6.75
N GLU A 62 11.75 21.41 -6.76
CA GLU A 62 12.01 22.82 -6.41
C GLU A 62 12.04 23.09 -4.90
N GLY A 63 11.89 22.06 -4.07
CA GLY A 63 12.03 22.15 -2.61
C GLY A 63 10.73 22.42 -1.85
N VAL A 64 9.62 22.74 -2.53
CA VAL A 64 8.31 22.92 -1.89
C VAL A 64 7.87 21.61 -1.22
N VAL A 65 7.40 21.69 0.02
CA VAL A 65 6.87 20.53 0.76
C VAL A 65 5.35 20.58 0.82
N ILE A 66 4.74 19.47 0.43
CA ILE A 66 3.30 19.24 0.47
C ILE A 66 3.04 18.15 1.50
N GLY A 67 2.36 18.52 2.59
CA GLY A 67 1.73 17.56 3.49
C GLY A 67 0.34 17.19 2.98
N ASP A 68 -0.22 16.10 3.51
CA ASP A 68 -1.54 15.54 3.16
C ASP A 68 -1.57 14.70 1.87
N SER A 69 -2.10 13.48 1.97
CA SER A 69 -2.14 12.56 0.83
C SER A 69 -3.07 13.04 -0.30
N LEU A 70 -4.10 13.84 -0.01
CA LEU A 70 -5.03 14.35 -1.03
C LEU A 70 -4.43 15.52 -1.79
N ALA A 71 -3.74 16.41 -1.08
CA ALA A 71 -2.95 17.46 -1.72
C ALA A 71 -1.84 16.86 -2.60
N ILE A 72 -1.17 15.80 -2.12
CA ILE A 72 -0.18 15.06 -2.91
C ILE A 72 -0.82 14.46 -4.18
N ALA A 73 -2.01 13.86 -4.09
CA ALA A 73 -2.69 13.29 -5.24
C ALA A 73 -3.00 14.33 -6.32
N GLU A 74 -3.55 15.49 -5.93
CA GLU A 74 -3.85 16.57 -6.88
C GLU A 74 -2.58 17.18 -7.48
N GLU A 75 -1.51 17.35 -6.70
CA GLU A 75 -0.24 17.86 -7.24
C GLU A 75 0.40 16.90 -8.23
N LEU A 76 0.40 15.59 -7.93
CA LEU A 76 0.92 14.58 -8.85
C LEU A 76 0.08 14.53 -10.13
N ALA A 77 -1.24 14.61 -10.03
CA ALA A 77 -2.13 14.65 -11.19
C ALA A 77 -1.90 15.90 -12.05
N SER A 78 -1.60 17.05 -11.44
CA SER A 78 -1.29 18.30 -12.14
C SER A 78 0.05 18.23 -12.88
N ARG A 79 1.07 17.63 -12.26
CA ARG A 79 2.42 17.52 -12.85
C ARG A 79 2.60 16.37 -13.83
N HIS A 80 1.82 15.31 -13.68
CA HIS A 80 1.84 14.11 -14.50
C HIS A 80 0.42 13.80 -14.99
N PRO A 81 -0.18 14.68 -15.81
CA PRO A 81 -1.56 14.49 -16.30
C PRO A 81 -1.73 13.18 -17.09
N GLU A 82 -0.66 12.65 -17.67
CA GLU A 82 -0.60 11.38 -18.38
C GLU A 82 -0.54 10.14 -17.47
N ALA A 83 -0.19 10.31 -16.20
CA ALA A 83 -0.05 9.19 -15.27
C ALA A 83 -1.41 8.59 -14.89
N GLY A 84 -2.51 9.33 -15.03
CA GLY A 84 -3.87 8.80 -14.85
C GLY A 84 -4.32 8.71 -13.39
N HIS A 85 -3.79 9.55 -12.48
CA HIS A 85 -4.25 9.60 -11.07
C HIS A 85 -5.76 9.80 -10.93
N TRP A 86 -6.37 10.52 -11.88
CA TRP A 86 -7.82 10.73 -11.93
C TRP A 86 -8.38 10.29 -13.30
N PRO A 87 -9.63 9.81 -13.35
CA PRO A 87 -10.30 9.51 -14.61
C PRO A 87 -10.32 10.72 -15.58
N THR A 88 -10.22 10.44 -16.88
CA THR A 88 -10.29 11.47 -17.93
C THR A 88 -11.74 11.88 -18.23
N ASP A 89 -12.70 10.96 -18.07
CA ASP A 89 -14.12 11.28 -18.15
C ASP A 89 -14.54 12.25 -17.02
N PRO A 90 -15.22 13.38 -17.34
CA PRO A 90 -15.61 14.37 -16.33
C PRO A 90 -16.52 13.84 -15.23
N ARG A 91 -17.48 12.94 -15.53
CA ARG A 91 -18.41 12.38 -14.54
C ARG A 91 -17.65 11.45 -13.60
N ALA A 92 -16.88 10.51 -14.14
CA ALA A 92 -16.05 9.59 -13.37
C ALA A 92 -15.03 10.34 -12.50
N ARG A 93 -14.42 11.42 -13.01
CA ARG A 93 -13.50 12.25 -12.24
C ARG A 93 -14.16 12.95 -11.06
N ALA A 94 -15.38 13.48 -11.26
CA ALA A 94 -16.14 14.11 -10.19
C ALA A 94 -16.48 13.09 -9.08
N VAL A 95 -16.93 11.90 -9.46
CA VAL A 95 -17.23 10.80 -8.53
C VAL A 95 -15.97 10.36 -7.77
N ALA A 96 -14.86 10.11 -8.48
CA ALA A 96 -13.59 9.68 -7.88
C ALA A 96 -13.06 10.71 -6.85
N ARG A 97 -13.14 12.01 -7.16
CA ARG A 97 -12.74 13.06 -6.22
C ARG A 97 -13.64 13.15 -5.00
N ALA A 98 -14.95 13.02 -5.18
CA ALA A 98 -15.91 13.00 -4.06
C ALA A 98 -15.62 11.82 -3.11
N LEU A 99 -15.41 10.64 -3.67
CA LEU A 99 -15.02 9.44 -2.94
C LEU A 99 -13.72 9.62 -2.15
N ALA A 100 -12.67 10.12 -2.80
CA ALA A 100 -11.37 10.35 -2.17
C ALA A 100 -11.49 11.36 -1.02
N ALA A 101 -12.24 12.43 -1.21
CA ALA A 101 -12.48 13.45 -0.18
C ALA A 101 -13.26 12.89 1.02
N GLU A 102 -14.31 12.09 0.79
CA GLU A 102 -15.07 11.48 1.89
C GLU A 102 -14.21 10.46 2.67
N MET A 103 -13.43 9.63 1.97
CA MET A 103 -12.48 8.72 2.62
C MET A 103 -11.32 9.44 3.32
N HIS A 104 -10.97 10.63 2.86
CA HIS A 104 -9.96 11.46 3.49
C HIS A 104 -10.43 11.99 4.85
N ALA A 105 -11.67 12.50 4.89
CA ALA A 105 -12.25 13.19 6.05
C ALA A 105 -13.08 12.29 7.00
N GLY A 106 -13.44 11.07 6.58
CA GLY A 106 -14.42 10.24 7.28
C GLY A 106 -13.90 8.94 7.91
N PHE A 107 -14.87 8.06 8.21
CA PHE A 107 -14.70 6.68 8.71
C PHE A 107 -13.88 6.58 10.00
N GLY A 108 -14.11 7.51 10.93
CA GLY A 108 -13.37 7.61 12.18
C GLY A 108 -13.53 6.38 13.07
N ALA A 109 -14.73 5.82 13.15
CA ALA A 109 -15.02 4.64 13.96
C ALA A 109 -14.27 3.42 13.45
N LEU A 110 -14.38 3.12 12.14
CA LEU A 110 -13.62 2.05 11.50
C LEU A 110 -12.11 2.22 11.68
N ARG A 111 -11.59 3.43 11.47
CA ARG A 111 -10.15 3.71 11.56
C ARG A 111 -9.60 3.58 12.97
N GLY A 112 -10.41 3.92 13.98
CA GLY A 112 -10.05 3.83 15.39
C GLY A 112 -10.12 2.41 15.93
N HIS A 113 -11.23 1.70 15.64
CA HIS A 113 -11.44 0.33 16.09
C HIS A 113 -10.48 -0.65 15.38
N CYS A 114 -10.28 -0.46 14.09
CA CYS A 114 -9.42 -1.28 13.25
C CYS A 114 -8.20 -0.48 12.76
N PRO A 115 -7.17 -0.20 13.58
CA PRO A 115 -5.97 0.41 13.05
C PRO A 115 -5.28 -0.54 12.07
N MET A 116 -4.54 0.02 11.10
CA MET A 116 -3.91 -0.80 10.07
C MET A 116 -2.74 -1.60 10.67
N ASN A 117 -2.76 -2.91 10.46
CA ASN A 117 -1.65 -3.81 10.78
C ASN A 117 -1.54 -4.85 9.66
N LEU A 118 -0.65 -4.62 8.70
CA LEU A 118 -0.50 -5.51 7.53
C LEU A 118 0.25 -6.82 7.84
N ARG A 119 0.83 -6.94 9.04
CA ARG A 119 1.54 -8.14 9.49
C ARG A 119 0.59 -9.21 10.00
N LEU A 120 -0.60 -8.82 10.46
CA LEU A 120 -1.57 -9.71 11.08
C LEU A 120 -2.90 -9.74 10.32
N SER A 121 -3.64 -10.83 10.52
CA SER A 121 -5.07 -10.91 10.23
C SER A 121 -5.76 -11.65 11.37
N TYR A 122 -7.00 -11.27 11.65
CA TYR A 122 -7.85 -11.81 12.69
C TYR A 122 -9.02 -12.58 12.08
N ALA A 123 -9.46 -13.65 12.76
CA ALA A 123 -10.61 -14.45 12.36
C ALA A 123 -11.93 -13.72 12.66
N GLU A 124 -11.95 -12.90 13.71
CA GLU A 124 -13.08 -12.10 14.15
C GLU A 124 -12.57 -10.90 14.95
N CYS A 125 -13.35 -9.82 15.03
CA CYS A 125 -13.01 -8.66 15.86
C CYS A 125 -14.19 -8.07 16.64
N GLY A 126 -15.42 -8.55 16.43
CA GLY A 126 -16.63 -8.03 17.07
C GLY A 126 -16.83 -6.52 16.85
N PRO A 127 -17.03 -6.06 15.61
CA PRO A 127 -17.15 -4.63 15.31
C PRO A 127 -18.37 -4.02 16.01
N PRO A 128 -18.24 -2.87 16.68
CA PRO A 128 -19.35 -2.18 17.33
C PRO A 128 -20.28 -1.51 16.29
N PRO A 129 -21.50 -1.08 16.68
CA PRO A 129 -22.48 -0.51 15.75
C PRO A 129 -21.94 0.63 14.88
N GLU A 130 -21.15 1.54 15.45
CA GLU A 130 -20.57 2.65 14.70
C GLU A 130 -19.59 2.22 13.60
N VAL A 131 -18.93 1.06 13.76
CA VAL A 131 -18.10 0.47 12.71
C VAL A 131 -19.00 -0.17 11.64
N LEU A 132 -20.10 -0.80 12.03
CA LEU A 132 -21.07 -1.36 11.08
C LEU A 132 -21.74 -0.26 10.23
N ASP A 133 -22.02 0.90 10.82
CA ASP A 133 -22.53 2.08 10.10
C ASP A 133 -21.51 2.60 9.07
N ASP A 134 -20.23 2.69 9.45
CA ASP A 134 -19.14 3.02 8.54
C ASP A 134 -19.04 2.01 7.38
N LEU A 135 -19.19 0.70 7.66
CA LEU A 135 -19.17 -0.35 6.64
C LEU A 135 -20.38 -0.27 5.69
N ALA A 136 -21.59 -0.01 6.22
CA ALA A 136 -22.78 0.19 5.40
C ALA A 136 -22.64 1.42 4.49
N ARG A 137 -22.01 2.49 4.98
CA ARG A 137 -21.68 3.67 4.17
C ARG A 137 -20.69 3.34 3.06
N LEU A 138 -19.66 2.54 3.32
CA LEU A 138 -18.71 2.08 2.31
C LEU A 138 -19.40 1.25 1.23
N ASP A 139 -20.23 0.29 1.62
CA ASP A 139 -20.99 -0.55 0.68
C ASP A 139 -21.86 0.30 -0.25
N MET A 140 -22.56 1.30 0.30
CA MET A 140 -23.38 2.22 -0.49
C MET A 140 -22.53 3.08 -1.44
N LEU A 141 -21.45 3.69 -0.96
CA LEU A 141 -20.57 4.54 -1.77
C LEU A 141 -19.92 3.78 -2.93
N TRP A 142 -19.39 2.59 -2.65
CA TRP A 142 -18.72 1.80 -3.68
C TRP A 142 -19.71 1.26 -4.71
N SER A 143 -20.90 0.85 -4.28
CA SER A 143 -21.98 0.44 -5.20
C SER A 143 -22.45 1.60 -6.07
N TRP A 144 -22.67 2.77 -5.47
CA TRP A 144 -23.03 3.99 -6.17
C TRP A 144 -21.97 4.38 -7.21
N ALA A 145 -20.69 4.44 -6.83
CA ALA A 145 -19.62 4.77 -7.75
C ALA A 145 -19.54 3.78 -8.92
N ARG A 146 -19.60 2.47 -8.64
CA ARG A 146 -19.63 1.44 -9.67
C ARG A 146 -20.81 1.60 -10.65
N ALA A 147 -21.97 2.06 -10.19
CA ALA A 147 -23.11 2.35 -11.05
C ALA A 147 -22.92 3.64 -11.89
N GLU A 148 -22.24 4.65 -11.34
CA GLU A 148 -22.03 5.94 -12.00
C GLU A 148 -20.90 5.95 -13.03
N CYS A 149 -19.78 5.28 -12.71
CA CYS A 149 -18.51 5.40 -13.42
C CYS A 149 -17.77 4.05 -13.61
N GLY A 150 -18.34 2.92 -13.20
CA GLY A 150 -17.70 1.61 -13.38
C GLY A 150 -17.57 1.20 -14.85
N ALA A 151 -16.45 0.55 -15.21
CA ALA A 151 -16.15 0.15 -16.59
C ALA A 151 -15.82 -1.35 -16.74
N GLY A 152 -16.47 -2.22 -15.96
CA GLY A 152 -16.29 -3.69 -16.03
C GLY A 152 -15.03 -4.23 -15.34
N GLY A 153 -14.07 -3.37 -15.01
CA GLY A 153 -12.95 -3.68 -14.12
C GLY A 153 -13.36 -3.70 -12.64
N PRO A 154 -12.43 -4.08 -11.74
CA PRO A 154 -12.72 -4.15 -10.31
C PRO A 154 -12.75 -2.80 -9.60
N TRP A 155 -12.21 -1.73 -10.22
CA TRP A 155 -12.03 -0.42 -9.59
C TRP A 155 -13.29 0.45 -9.66
N LEU A 156 -13.34 1.47 -8.79
CA LEU A 156 -14.57 2.21 -8.56
C LEU A 156 -15.00 3.05 -9.77
N CYS A 157 -14.05 3.74 -10.43
CA CYS A 157 -14.30 4.64 -11.56
C CYS A 157 -13.48 4.31 -12.81
N GLY A 158 -13.49 3.04 -13.21
CA GLY A 158 -12.83 2.57 -14.42
C GLY A 158 -11.49 1.91 -14.13
N ASP A 159 -10.40 2.51 -14.58
CA ASP A 159 -9.05 2.06 -14.23
C ASP A 159 -8.69 2.46 -12.79
N TYR A 160 -7.58 1.91 -12.28
CA TYR A 160 -7.11 2.21 -10.93
C TYR A 160 -6.80 3.71 -10.80
N SER A 161 -7.38 4.37 -9.79
CA SER A 161 -7.28 5.81 -9.58
C SER A 161 -6.83 6.17 -8.16
N ALA A 162 -6.60 7.45 -7.90
CA ALA A 162 -6.31 7.97 -6.58
C ALA A 162 -7.45 7.67 -5.58
N ALA A 163 -8.71 7.54 -6.03
CA ALA A 163 -9.80 7.11 -5.17
C ALA A 163 -9.55 5.70 -4.61
N ASP A 164 -9.10 4.77 -5.47
CA ASP A 164 -8.77 3.41 -5.07
C ASP A 164 -7.56 3.39 -4.12
N ALA A 165 -6.52 4.18 -4.39
CA ALA A 165 -5.39 4.34 -3.47
C ALA A 165 -5.81 4.82 -2.06
N PHE A 166 -6.86 5.63 -1.96
CA PHE A 166 -7.40 6.13 -0.69
C PHE A 166 -8.17 5.08 0.10
N PHE A 167 -8.82 4.16 -0.61
CA PHE A 167 -9.54 3.03 -0.03
C PHE A 167 -8.67 1.78 0.19
N ALA A 168 -7.45 1.71 -0.36
CA ALA A 168 -6.55 0.58 -0.12
C ALA A 168 -6.32 0.26 1.38
N PRO A 169 -6.13 1.24 2.28
CA PRO A 169 -6.07 0.96 3.71
C PRO A 169 -7.40 0.54 4.34
N VAL A 170 -8.54 0.86 3.72
CA VAL A 170 -9.86 0.38 4.16
C VAL A 170 -10.04 -1.07 3.74
N ALA A 171 -9.70 -1.41 2.49
CA ALA A 171 -9.69 -2.79 2.04
C ALA A 171 -8.79 -3.68 2.93
N ALA A 172 -7.61 -3.18 3.30
CA ALA A 172 -6.73 -3.85 4.24
C ALA A 172 -7.36 -4.06 5.64
N ARG A 173 -8.17 -3.11 6.14
CA ARG A 173 -8.89 -3.25 7.42
C ARG A 173 -9.99 -4.29 7.31
N ILE A 174 -10.83 -4.22 6.27
CA ILE A 174 -11.91 -5.19 6.06
C ILE A 174 -11.33 -6.60 5.98
N ALA A 175 -10.28 -6.79 5.18
CA ALA A 175 -9.58 -8.06 5.06
C ALA A 175 -8.92 -8.50 6.37
N GLY A 176 -8.12 -7.62 6.98
CA GLY A 176 -7.31 -7.94 8.16
C GLY A 176 -8.15 -8.24 9.39
N TYR A 177 -9.28 -7.58 9.58
CA TYR A 177 -10.17 -7.77 10.73
C TYR A 177 -11.35 -8.71 10.44
N ASN A 178 -11.44 -9.24 9.22
CA ASN A 178 -12.54 -10.09 8.76
C ASN A 178 -13.92 -9.41 8.94
N LEU A 179 -14.01 -8.14 8.55
CA LEU A 179 -15.23 -7.35 8.73
C LEU A 179 -16.34 -7.78 7.76
N PRO A 180 -17.61 -7.74 8.19
CA PRO A 180 -18.74 -8.10 7.35
C PRO A 180 -19.03 -6.94 6.36
N VAL A 181 -18.92 -7.22 5.07
CA VAL A 181 -19.36 -6.33 3.99
C VAL A 181 -20.00 -7.16 2.87
N GLY A 182 -20.80 -6.52 2.02
CA GLY A 182 -21.46 -7.19 0.88
C GLY A 182 -20.49 -7.84 -0.11
N GLU A 183 -20.99 -8.73 -0.96
CA GLU A 183 -20.18 -9.49 -1.93
C GLU A 183 -19.40 -8.57 -2.89
N ALA A 184 -20.05 -7.56 -3.47
CA ALA A 184 -19.40 -6.61 -4.37
C ALA A 184 -18.26 -5.81 -3.69
N ALA A 185 -18.42 -5.49 -2.41
CA ALA A 185 -17.37 -4.85 -1.62
C ALA A 185 -16.24 -5.84 -1.31
N GLN A 186 -16.55 -7.10 -1.01
CA GLN A 186 -15.54 -8.16 -0.88
C GLN A 186 -14.74 -8.34 -2.18
N ASP A 187 -15.37 -8.23 -3.36
CA ASP A 187 -14.67 -8.31 -4.65
C ASP A 187 -13.65 -7.18 -4.79
N TYR A 188 -14.06 -5.96 -4.45
CA TYR A 188 -13.20 -4.79 -4.45
C TYR A 188 -12.03 -4.90 -3.44
N VAL A 189 -12.30 -5.48 -2.27
CA VAL A 189 -11.27 -5.83 -1.28
C VAL A 189 -10.28 -6.83 -1.86
N ARG A 190 -10.74 -7.93 -2.46
CA ARG A 190 -9.87 -8.94 -3.08
C ARG A 190 -9.02 -8.35 -4.20
N ALA A 191 -9.59 -7.46 -5.02
CA ALA A 191 -8.84 -6.74 -6.05
C ALA A 191 -7.69 -5.91 -5.46
N HIS A 192 -7.94 -5.19 -4.35
CA HIS A 192 -6.90 -4.46 -3.62
C HIS A 192 -5.80 -5.37 -3.09
N LEU A 193 -6.16 -6.50 -2.46
CA LEU A 193 -5.17 -7.44 -1.93
C LEU A 193 -4.32 -8.09 -3.02
N ALA A 194 -4.88 -8.24 -4.23
CA ALA A 194 -4.20 -8.78 -5.39
C ALA A 194 -3.38 -7.73 -6.16
N HIS A 195 -3.61 -6.43 -5.92
CA HIS A 195 -2.94 -5.36 -6.65
C HIS A 195 -1.41 -5.42 -6.47
N PRO A 196 -0.60 -5.43 -7.56
CA PRO A 196 0.86 -5.61 -7.46
C PRO A 196 1.55 -4.60 -6.54
N SER A 197 1.16 -3.33 -6.58
CA SER A 197 1.72 -2.30 -5.70
C SER A 197 1.37 -2.55 -4.23
N PHE A 198 0.13 -2.96 -3.94
CA PHE A 198 -0.28 -3.27 -2.58
C PHE A 198 0.50 -4.48 -2.03
N ARG A 199 0.67 -5.53 -2.85
CA ARG A 199 1.48 -6.70 -2.50
C ARG A 199 2.93 -6.32 -2.21
N ARG A 200 3.55 -5.50 -3.06
CA ARG A 200 4.90 -4.95 -2.84
C ARG A 200 5.00 -4.17 -1.52
N TRP A 201 4.03 -3.29 -1.23
CA TRP A 201 3.98 -2.53 0.01
C TRP A 201 3.91 -3.44 1.24
N ARG A 202 3.00 -4.42 1.22
CA ARG A 202 2.85 -5.38 2.32
C ARG A 202 4.10 -6.22 2.49
N ALA A 203 4.68 -6.76 1.42
CA ALA A 203 5.91 -7.55 1.46
C ALA A 203 7.07 -6.78 2.08
N MET A 204 7.24 -5.50 1.72
CA MET A 204 8.20 -4.62 2.39
C MET A 204 7.81 -4.41 3.87
N GLY A 205 6.54 -4.17 4.18
CA GLY A 205 6.06 -3.96 5.55
C GLY A 205 6.27 -5.15 6.49
N LEU A 206 6.30 -6.37 5.97
CA LEU A 206 6.59 -7.59 6.75
C LEU A 206 8.06 -7.64 7.23
N VAL A 207 8.97 -6.96 6.54
CA VAL A 207 10.42 -7.02 6.80
C VAL A 207 11.00 -5.67 7.23
N ASP A 208 10.14 -4.64 7.35
CA ASP A 208 10.53 -3.27 7.63
C ASP A 208 10.47 -2.93 9.13
N GLY A 209 11.51 -3.30 9.87
CA GLY A 209 11.67 -2.98 11.29
C GLY A 209 10.87 -3.89 12.24
N ALA A 210 10.97 -3.61 13.54
CA ALA A 210 10.31 -4.39 14.59
C ALA A 210 8.78 -4.24 14.58
N ASP A 211 8.09 -5.20 15.19
CA ASP A 211 6.64 -5.11 15.41
C ASP A 211 6.31 -3.96 16.36
N GLN A 212 5.21 -3.25 16.10
CA GLN A 212 4.67 -2.23 16.99
C GLN A 212 3.45 -2.77 17.73
N ALA A 213 3.66 -3.21 18.98
CA ALA A 213 2.64 -3.83 19.83
C ALA A 213 1.38 -2.96 20.04
N PHE A 214 1.47 -1.64 19.87
CA PHE A 214 0.32 -0.73 19.89
C PHE A 214 -0.78 -1.11 18.88
N TYR A 215 -0.38 -1.66 17.73
CA TYR A 215 -1.29 -2.07 16.66
C TYR A 215 -1.82 -3.49 16.80
N ASP A 216 -1.34 -4.24 17.78
CA ASP A 216 -1.83 -5.58 18.04
C ASP A 216 -3.19 -5.50 18.74
N ARG A 217 -4.03 -6.47 18.41
CA ARG A 217 -5.32 -6.68 19.06
C ARG A 217 -5.38 -8.09 19.61
N PRO A 218 -6.04 -8.30 20.76
CA PRO A 218 -6.12 -9.61 21.43
C PRO A 218 -7.19 -10.50 20.78
N TYR A 219 -7.24 -10.53 19.45
CA TYR A 219 -8.22 -11.30 18.69
C TYR A 219 -7.60 -12.59 18.15
N PRO A 220 -8.41 -13.66 17.94
CA PRO A 220 -7.93 -14.88 17.28
C PRO A 220 -7.33 -14.57 15.91
N ARG A 221 -6.11 -15.07 15.64
CA ARG A 221 -5.40 -14.80 14.38
C ARG A 221 -5.79 -15.80 13.30
N ARG A 222 -5.71 -15.38 12.04
CA ARG A 222 -5.84 -16.22 10.84
C ARG A 222 -4.75 -15.88 9.80
N PRO A 223 -4.53 -16.72 8.78
CA PRO A 223 -3.69 -16.36 7.64
C PRO A 223 -4.21 -15.11 6.91
N TRP A 224 -3.30 -14.33 6.31
CA TRP A 224 -3.68 -13.18 5.49
C TRP A 224 -4.56 -13.62 4.31
N PRO A 225 -5.73 -12.99 4.07
CA PRO A 225 -6.71 -13.46 3.08
C PRO A 225 -6.40 -13.00 1.64
N GLY A 226 -5.21 -12.45 1.38
CA GLY A 226 -4.76 -12.11 0.03
C GLY A 226 -4.18 -13.31 -0.73
N PRO A 227 -3.67 -13.10 -1.96
CA PRO A 227 -3.00 -14.16 -2.71
C PRO A 227 -1.87 -14.81 -1.89
N ALA A 228 -1.84 -16.14 -1.86
CA ALA A 228 -0.78 -16.88 -1.22
C ALA A 228 0.56 -16.63 -1.96
N PRO A 229 1.62 -16.19 -1.26
CA PRO A 229 2.94 -16.07 -1.85
C PRO A 229 3.46 -17.42 -2.36
N LEU A 230 4.27 -17.36 -3.43
CA LEU A 230 5.05 -18.51 -3.87
C LEU A 230 6.03 -18.92 -2.76
N ALA A 231 6.17 -20.24 -2.55
CA ALA A 231 7.12 -20.77 -1.58
C ALA A 231 8.56 -20.37 -1.95
N ALA A 232 9.28 -19.86 -0.94
CA ALA A 232 10.66 -19.43 -1.06
C ALA A 232 11.38 -19.62 0.28
N GLU A 233 12.70 -19.80 0.25
CA GLU A 233 13.51 -19.99 1.45
C GLU A 233 14.88 -19.32 1.33
N VAL A 234 15.40 -18.81 2.45
CA VAL A 234 16.78 -18.33 2.50
C VAL A 234 17.72 -19.52 2.36
N CYS A 235 18.77 -19.37 1.56
CA CYS A 235 19.73 -20.43 1.29
C CYS A 235 21.14 -19.85 1.10
N ASP A 236 22.10 -20.72 0.83
CA ASP A 236 23.44 -20.35 0.36
C ASP A 236 23.50 -20.34 -1.17
N GLY A 237 24.55 -19.72 -1.72
CA GLY A 237 24.82 -19.66 -3.16
C GLY A 237 25.30 -20.99 -3.76
N PRO A 238 25.67 -21.00 -5.05
CA PRO A 238 25.72 -19.85 -5.96
C PRO A 238 24.34 -19.45 -6.51
N ALA A 239 24.18 -18.16 -6.83
CA ALA A 239 23.00 -17.66 -7.54
C ALA A 239 23.10 -17.88 -9.05
N ILE A 240 21.96 -17.97 -9.73
CA ILE A 240 21.87 -18.02 -11.19
C ILE A 240 22.11 -16.65 -11.85
N ASN A 241 21.97 -15.56 -11.09
CA ASN A 241 22.19 -14.18 -11.55
C ASN A 241 23.46 -13.58 -10.94
N ALA A 242 24.18 -12.78 -11.72
CA ALA A 242 25.40 -12.10 -11.29
C ALA A 242 25.11 -10.86 -10.41
N ASP A 243 24.06 -10.12 -10.74
CA ASP A 243 23.71 -8.84 -10.10
C ASP A 243 22.29 -8.86 -9.52
N CYS A 244 22.08 -8.06 -8.47
CA CYS A 244 20.77 -7.89 -7.84
C CYS A 244 19.72 -7.39 -8.85
N PRO A 245 18.56 -8.07 -8.97
CA PRO A 245 17.52 -7.68 -9.94
C PRO A 245 16.95 -6.27 -9.76
N TYR A 246 17.11 -5.68 -8.57
CA TYR A 246 16.53 -4.38 -8.23
C TYR A 246 17.51 -3.22 -8.38
N SER A 247 18.78 -3.44 -8.07
CA SER A 247 19.77 -2.37 -7.94
C SER A 247 20.94 -2.49 -8.92
N GLY A 248 21.11 -3.65 -9.56
CA GLY A 248 22.28 -3.97 -10.38
C GLY A 248 23.58 -4.09 -9.58
N LYS A 249 23.53 -4.10 -8.25
CA LYS A 249 24.72 -4.24 -7.38
C LYS A 249 25.10 -5.72 -7.20
N PRO A 250 26.38 -6.01 -6.84
CA PRO A 250 26.86 -7.37 -6.63
C PRO A 250 26.03 -8.17 -5.61
N VAL A 251 25.89 -9.47 -5.88
CA VAL A 251 25.16 -10.42 -5.04
C VAL A 251 25.91 -10.74 -3.75
N THR A 252 25.21 -10.67 -2.62
CA THR A 252 25.71 -11.04 -1.29
C THR A 252 24.71 -11.84 -0.46
N HIS A 253 23.45 -11.94 -0.91
CA HIS A 253 22.35 -12.61 -0.21
C HIS A 253 21.59 -13.51 -1.19
N PHE A 254 21.12 -14.67 -0.74
CA PHE A 254 20.54 -15.69 -1.64
C PHE A 254 19.15 -16.13 -1.18
N LEU A 255 18.28 -16.43 -2.14
CA LEU A 255 16.91 -16.91 -1.95
C LEU A 255 16.64 -18.04 -2.93
N ARG A 256 16.13 -19.19 -2.47
CA ARG A 256 15.65 -20.25 -3.35
C ARG A 256 14.18 -20.04 -3.63
N VAL A 257 13.82 -20.02 -4.91
CA VAL A 257 12.45 -19.86 -5.41
C VAL A 257 12.28 -20.86 -6.55
N GLN A 258 11.25 -21.72 -6.50
CA GLN A 258 11.02 -22.76 -7.52
C GLN A 258 12.27 -23.62 -7.82
N GLY A 259 13.03 -23.96 -6.76
CA GLY A 259 14.24 -24.79 -6.89
C GLY A 259 15.48 -24.07 -7.41
N GLN A 260 15.37 -22.79 -7.83
CA GLN A 260 16.49 -22.01 -8.34
C GLN A 260 16.93 -20.95 -7.33
N VAL A 261 18.23 -20.65 -7.28
CA VAL A 261 18.82 -19.70 -6.32
C VAL A 261 18.98 -18.33 -6.98
N LEU A 262 18.26 -17.34 -6.46
CA LEU A 262 18.38 -15.93 -6.82
C LEU A 262 19.30 -15.18 -5.86
N GLY A 263 20.12 -14.29 -6.42
CA GLY A 263 21.04 -13.43 -5.70
C GLY A 263 20.55 -11.99 -5.54
N PHE A 264 20.82 -11.38 -4.40
CA PHE A 264 20.43 -10.02 -4.03
C PHE A 264 21.60 -9.28 -3.37
N CYS A 265 21.60 -7.95 -3.46
CA CYS A 265 22.70 -7.13 -2.94
C CYS A 265 22.65 -6.85 -1.44
N ASN A 266 21.52 -7.11 -0.79
CA ASN A 266 21.34 -6.92 0.66
C ASN A 266 20.15 -7.74 1.18
N ALA A 267 20.06 -7.86 2.50
CA ALA A 267 18.99 -8.57 3.20
C ALA A 267 17.60 -8.02 2.84
N PHE A 268 17.39 -6.70 2.85
CA PHE A 268 16.09 -6.12 2.53
C PHE A 268 15.58 -6.53 1.13
N CYS A 269 16.45 -6.53 0.13
CA CYS A 269 16.12 -6.99 -1.22
C CYS A 269 15.73 -8.48 -1.24
N ARG A 270 16.48 -9.33 -0.53
CA ARG A 270 16.15 -10.75 -0.38
C ARG A 270 14.82 -10.93 0.37
N ASP A 271 14.66 -10.30 1.52
CA ASP A 271 13.58 -10.57 2.48
C ASP A 271 12.24 -10.04 1.99
N LYS A 272 12.19 -8.87 1.35
CA LYS A 272 10.95 -8.39 0.69
C LYS A 272 10.53 -9.32 -0.46
N THR A 273 11.48 -10.01 -1.09
CA THR A 273 11.21 -10.98 -2.14
C THR A 273 10.77 -12.31 -1.55
N LEU A 274 11.40 -12.79 -0.48
CA LEU A 274 10.96 -13.94 0.31
C LEU A 274 9.50 -13.80 0.76
N ALA A 275 9.13 -12.61 1.22
CA ALA A 275 7.77 -12.33 1.71
C ALA A 275 6.69 -12.43 0.63
N ASP A 276 7.01 -12.10 -0.62
CA ASP A 276 6.12 -12.26 -1.77
C ASP A 276 6.89 -12.25 -3.11
N PRO A 277 7.40 -13.41 -3.60
CA PRO A 277 8.22 -13.42 -4.81
C PRO A 277 7.49 -12.87 -6.05
N GLN A 278 6.21 -13.22 -6.19
CA GLN A 278 5.40 -12.84 -7.35
C GLN A 278 5.04 -11.36 -7.39
N ALA A 279 5.23 -10.62 -6.29
CA ALA A 279 5.10 -9.16 -6.30
C ALA A 279 6.26 -8.45 -7.04
N TRP A 280 7.31 -9.18 -7.44
CA TRP A 280 8.54 -8.61 -8.00
C TRP A 280 8.90 -9.19 -9.38
N PRO A 281 8.29 -8.69 -10.46
CA PRO A 281 8.56 -9.18 -11.82
C PRO A 281 10.05 -9.18 -12.20
N GLN A 282 10.84 -8.20 -11.74
CA GLN A 282 12.26 -8.11 -12.04
C GLN A 282 13.07 -9.29 -11.48
N ALA A 283 12.66 -9.83 -10.32
CA ALA A 283 13.27 -11.00 -9.72
C ALA A 283 12.74 -12.28 -10.36
N MET A 284 11.42 -12.37 -10.57
CA MET A 284 10.79 -13.55 -11.18
C MET A 284 11.26 -13.79 -12.62
N SER A 285 11.55 -12.73 -13.38
CA SER A 285 12.08 -12.83 -14.75
C SER A 285 13.50 -13.40 -14.84
N ARG A 286 14.17 -13.63 -13.70
CA ARG A 286 15.50 -14.28 -13.66
C ARG A 286 15.41 -15.79 -13.57
N LEU A 287 14.27 -16.32 -13.15
CA LEU A 287 14.06 -17.75 -13.10
C LEU A 287 14.03 -18.30 -14.53
N GLN A 288 14.72 -19.42 -14.74
CA GLN A 288 14.68 -20.17 -15.98
C GLN A 288 13.41 -21.02 -16.02
N PRO A 289 12.77 -21.18 -17.19
CA PRO A 289 11.59 -22.02 -17.34
C PRO A 289 11.85 -23.50 -17.03
#